data_AF-A0A7C3VHS8-F1
#
_entry.id   AF-A0A7C3VHS8-F1
#
_cell.length_a   1.000
_cell.length_b   1.000
_cell.length_c   1.000
_cell.angle_alpha   90.00
_cell.angle_beta   90.00
_cell.angle_gamma   90.00
#
_symmetry.space_group_name_H-M   'P 1'
#
loop_
_entity.id
_entity.type
_entity.pdbx_description
1 polymer ?
#
loop_
_entity_poly.entity_id
_entity_poly.type
_entity_poly.pdbx_seq_one_letter_code
_entity_poly.pdbx_strand_id
1 'polypeptide(L)'
;MPTGKIYCFRANYELSIKFDPSRVPDWLCLEADWQGYKIYTLPWVADVARVLGALEIEDTPSEWISHLESLGLTEVCAVIGDDLFEGKGYS
;
A
#
# COMPACT_ATOMS: atom_id res chain seq x y z
N MET A 1 -18.54 9.73 -9.72
CA MET A 1 -18.24 8.84 -8.57
C MET A 1 -16.73 8.74 -8.52
N PRO A 2 -16.05 8.95 -7.38
CA PRO A 2 -14.61 8.95 -7.43
C PRO A 2 -14.16 7.50 -7.65
N THR A 3 -13.54 7.32 -8.81
CA THR A 3 -13.03 6.08 -9.38
C THR A 3 -11.51 6.10 -9.22
N GLY A 4 -11.03 6.26 -7.99
CA GLY A 4 -9.59 6.24 -7.74
C GLY A 4 -9.00 4.89 -8.16
N LYS A 5 -7.75 4.90 -8.62
CA LYS A 5 -7.08 3.68 -9.05
C LYS A 5 -6.65 2.87 -7.82
N ILE A 6 -6.83 1.56 -7.89
CA ILE A 6 -6.20 0.66 -6.93
C ILE A 6 -4.72 0.58 -7.30
N TYR A 7 -3.86 0.95 -6.36
CA TYR A 7 -2.42 0.78 -6.48
C TYR A 7 -2.00 -0.37 -5.57
N CYS A 8 -1.14 -1.24 -6.10
CA CYS A 8 -0.60 -2.38 -5.41
C CYS A 8 0.90 -2.20 -5.22
N PHE A 9 1.39 -2.47 -4.00
CA PHE A 9 2.78 -2.32 -3.63
C PHE A 9 3.26 -3.52 -2.84
N ARG A 10 4.57 -3.74 -2.91
CA ARG A 10 5.29 -4.62 -2.00
C ARG A 10 6.35 -3.86 -1.24
N ALA A 11 6.64 -4.31 -0.03
CA ALA A 11 7.73 -3.80 0.77
C ALA A 11 8.44 -4.93 1.50
N ASN A 12 9.73 -4.75 1.76
CA ASN A 12 10.56 -5.76 2.40
C ASN A 12 10.23 -5.86 3.90
N TYR A 13 9.80 -7.03 4.36
CA TYR A 13 9.43 -7.26 5.76
C TYR A 13 10.62 -7.10 6.72
N GLU A 14 11.77 -7.67 6.38
CA GLU A 14 12.95 -7.71 7.25
C GLU A 14 13.59 -6.33 7.41
N LEU A 15 13.54 -5.50 6.36
CA LEU A 15 14.13 -4.16 6.39
C LEU A 15 13.17 -3.10 6.96
N SER A 16 11.86 -3.36 6.96
CA SER A 16 10.84 -2.44 7.47
C SER A 16 10.73 -2.47 9.01
N ILE A 17 11.86 -2.47 9.73
CA ILE A 17 11.93 -2.57 11.20
C ILE A 17 11.29 -1.37 11.93
N LYS A 18 11.11 -0.25 11.24
CA LYS A 18 10.50 0.98 11.77
C LYS A 18 9.00 1.07 11.47
N PHE A 19 8.49 0.16 10.65
CA PHE A 19 7.08 0.12 10.30
C PHE A 19 6.28 -0.45 11.47
N ASP A 20 5.20 0.25 11.82
CA ASP A 20 4.23 -0.19 12.81
C ASP A 20 2.92 -0.57 12.11
N PRO A 21 2.64 -1.87 11.91
CA PRO A 21 1.43 -2.34 11.25
C PRO A 21 0.13 -1.87 11.93
N SER A 22 0.16 -1.56 13.22
CA SER A 22 -1.04 -1.09 13.96
C SER A 22 -1.44 0.34 13.61
N ARG A 23 -0.56 1.09 12.93
CA ARG A 23 -0.76 2.49 12.55
C ARG A 23 -1.11 2.66 11.07
N VAL A 24 -1.36 1.58 10.36
CA VAL A 24 -1.79 1.63 8.96
C VAL A 24 -3.17 2.29 8.87
N PRO A 25 -3.32 3.38 8.10
CA PRO A 25 -4.61 4.02 7.91
C PRO A 25 -5.63 3.13 7.19
N ASP A 26 -6.92 3.34 7.47
CA ASP A 26 -8.02 2.53 6.91
C ASP A 26 -8.15 2.61 5.37
N TRP A 27 -7.50 3.59 4.72
CA TRP A 27 -7.45 3.67 3.26
C TRP A 27 -6.36 2.82 2.60
N LEU A 28 -5.60 2.08 3.42
CA LEU A 28 -4.66 1.06 2.99
C LEU A 28 -5.08 -0.28 3.56
N CYS A 29 -5.01 -1.31 2.72
CA CYS A 29 -4.99 -2.68 3.21
C CYS A 29 -3.55 -3.17 3.30
N LEU A 30 -3.22 -3.82 4.41
CA LEU A 30 -1.94 -4.45 4.67
C LEU A 30 -2.14 -5.96 4.85
N GLU A 31 -1.45 -6.74 4.04
CA GLU A 31 -1.27 -8.18 4.22
C GLU A 31 0.23 -8.49 4.27
N ALA A 32 0.59 -9.70 4.70
CA ALA A 32 1.97 -10.17 4.68
C ALA A 32 2.03 -11.63 4.24
N ASP A 33 3.07 -11.97 3.48
CA ASP A 33 3.43 -13.35 3.17
C ASP A 33 4.96 -13.52 3.14
N TRP A 34 5.43 -14.67 2.65
CA TRP A 34 6.85 -15.01 2.61
C TRP A 34 7.68 -14.07 1.70
N GLN A 35 7.06 -13.26 0.84
CA GLN A 35 7.72 -12.29 -0.03
C GLN A 35 7.78 -10.89 0.59
N GLY A 36 7.12 -10.67 1.73
CA GLY A 36 7.12 -9.40 2.46
C GLY A 36 5.72 -8.85 2.71
N TYR A 37 5.64 -7.53 2.86
CA TYR A 37 4.35 -6.83 2.99
C TYR A 37 3.71 -6.65 1.62
N LYS A 38 2.41 -6.90 1.56
CA LYS A 38 1.52 -6.59 0.44
C LYS A 38 0.63 -5.45 0.84
N ILE A 39 0.69 -4.35 0.10
CA ILE A 39 -0.09 -3.15 0.37
C ILE A 39 -0.95 -2.84 -0.84
N TYR A 40 -2.22 -2.53 -0.63
CA TYR A 40 -3.05 -1.97 -1.69
C TYR A 40 -3.95 -0.84 -1.19
N THR A 41 -4.18 0.14 -2.04
CA THR A 41 -5.05 1.28 -1.72
C THR A 41 -6.51 0.86 -1.76
N LEU A 42 -7.33 1.46 -0.90
CA LEU A 42 -8.79 1.36 -0.94
C LEU A 42 -9.35 2.71 -1.43
N PRO A 43 -9.54 2.90 -2.75
CA PRO A 43 -9.87 4.21 -3.32
C PRO A 43 -11.10 4.87 -2.70
N TRP A 44 -12.14 4.09 -2.39
CA TRP A 44 -13.36 4.62 -1.78
C TRP A 44 -13.12 5.21 -0.38
N VAL A 45 -12.15 4.71 0.38
CA VAL A 45 -11.76 5.29 1.69
C VAL A 45 -10.77 6.43 1.48
N ALA A 46 -9.79 6.26 0.59
CA ALA A 46 -8.79 7.27 0.28
C ALA A 46 -9.44 8.57 -0.25
N ASP A 47 -10.47 8.46 -1.08
CA ASP A 47 -11.20 9.59 -1.63
C ASP A 47 -11.97 10.34 -0.53
N VAL A 48 -12.57 9.61 0.42
CA VAL A 48 -13.20 10.23 1.61
C VAL A 48 -12.14 10.92 2.48
N ALA A 49 -10.99 10.28 2.71
CA ALA A 49 -9.90 10.85 3.49
C ALA A 49 -9.35 12.14 2.85
N ARG A 50 -9.21 12.20 1.52
CA ARG A 50 -8.82 13.41 0.78
C ARG A 50 -9.83 14.53 0.94
N VAL A 51 -11.12 14.23 0.79
CA VAL A 51 -12.19 15.23 0.96
C VAL A 51 -12.21 15.81 2.37
N LEU A 52 -11.87 14.99 3.38
CA LEU A 52 -11.78 15.40 4.78
C LEU A 52 -10.45 16.07 5.14
N GLY A 53 -9.49 16.17 4.21
CA GLY A 53 -8.15 16.72 4.47
C GLY A 53 -7.26 15.84 5.34
N ALA A 54 -7.60 14.56 5.49
CA ALA A 54 -6.80 13.59 6.25
C ALA A 54 -5.72 12.91 5.40
N LEU A 55 -5.83 13.00 4.07
CA LEU A 55 -4.88 12.44 3.10
C LEU A 55 -4.48 13.52 2.09
N GLU A 56 -3.28 14.06 2.24
CA GLU A 56 -2.73 15.15 1.41
C GLU A 56 -1.65 14.62 0.45
N ILE A 57 -1.95 13.56 -0.30
CA ILE A 57 -1.05 13.03 -1.34
C ILE A 57 -1.75 13.03 -2.69
N GLU A 58 -1.00 13.29 -3.76
CA GLU A 58 -1.53 13.15 -5.11
C GLU A 58 -1.80 11.67 -5.43
N ASP A 59 -2.81 11.41 -6.27
CA ASP A 59 -3.17 10.04 -6.66
C ASP A 59 -2.22 9.51 -7.76
N THR A 60 -0.94 9.36 -7.41
CA THR A 60 0.11 8.83 -8.30
C THR A 60 0.92 7.73 -7.61
N PRO A 61 1.45 6.74 -8.34
CA PRO A 61 2.27 5.68 -7.73
C PRO A 61 3.45 6.21 -6.92
N SER A 62 4.13 7.25 -7.40
CA SER A 62 5.31 7.81 -6.76
C SER A 62 4.99 8.45 -5.40
N GLU A 63 3.91 9.23 -5.33
CA GLU A 63 3.47 9.84 -4.07
C GLU A 63 3.00 8.79 -3.06
N TRP A 64 2.32 7.74 -3.52
CA TRP A 64 1.97 6.60 -2.68
C TRP A 64 3.21 5.87 -2.14
N ILE A 65 4.24 5.64 -2.98
CA ILE A 65 5.51 5.05 -2.55
C ILE A 65 6.16 5.91 -1.46
N SER A 66 6.32 7.21 -1.70
CA SER A 66 6.92 8.13 -0.71
C SER A 66 6.11 8.18 0.59
N HIS A 67 4.77 8.13 0.50
CA HIS A 67 3.92 8.03 1.68
C HIS A 67 4.17 6.71 2.45
N LEU A 68 4.20 5.57 1.77
CA LEU A 68 4.46 4.27 2.40
C LEU A 68 5.85 4.20 3.06
N GLU A 69 6.87 4.77 2.41
CA GLU A 69 8.21 4.88 2.99
C GLU A 69 8.21 5.78 4.24
N SER A 70 7.42 6.85 4.25
CA SER A 70 7.26 7.72 5.42
C SER A 70 6.62 7.00 6.62
N LEU A 71 5.84 5.95 6.39
CA LEU A 71 5.29 5.08 7.43
C LEU A 71 6.34 4.10 8.00
N GLY A 72 7.54 4.05 7.41
CA GLY A 72 8.64 3.17 7.83
C GLY A 72 8.78 1.90 7.01
N LEU A 73 7.99 1.72 5.93
CA LEU A 73 8.21 0.65 4.97
C LEU A 73 9.49 0.91 4.17
N THR A 74 10.19 -0.14 3.79
CA THR A 74 11.48 -0.07 3.09
C THR A 74 11.43 -0.91 1.81
N GLU A 75 12.13 -0.46 0.77
CA GLU A 75 12.12 -1.06 -0.58
C GLU A 75 10.71 -1.19 -1.15
N VAL A 76 9.95 -0.09 -1.11
CA VAL A 76 8.56 -0.09 -1.61
C VAL A 76 8.56 -0.08 -3.14
N CYS A 77 7.97 -1.11 -3.74
CA CYS A 77 7.88 -1.29 -5.19
C CYS A 77 6.42 -1.41 -5.62
N ALA A 78 6.02 -0.67 -6.66
CA ALA A 78 4.73 -0.86 -7.31
C ALA A 78 4.72 -2.18 -8.09
N VAL A 79 3.63 -2.93 -7.97
CA VAL A 79 3.42 -4.22 -8.66
C VAL A 79 2.07 -4.22 -9.39
N ILE A 80 1.92 -5.11 -10.37
CA ILE A 80 0.61 -5.34 -11.00
C ILE A 80 -0.27 -6.07 -9.99
N GLY A 81 -1.58 -5.76 -9.97
CA GLY A 81 -2.50 -6.32 -8.98
C GLY A 81 -2.54 -7.84 -8.97
N ASP A 82 -2.42 -8.49 -10.13
CA ASP A 82 -2.37 -9.95 -10.24
C ASP A 82 -1.12 -10.52 -9.56
N ASP A 83 0.06 -9.90 -9.77
CA ASP A 83 1.34 -10.29 -9.13
C ASP A 83 1.31 -10.14 -7.59
N LEU A 84 0.40 -9.31 -7.06
CA LEU A 84 0.23 -9.15 -5.62
C LEU A 84 -0.40 -10.41 -4.99
N PHE A 85 -1.32 -11.07 -5.69
CA PHE A 85 -2.07 -12.22 -5.20
C PHE A 85 -1.60 -13.56 -5.77
N GLU A 86 -0.65 -13.56 -6.72
CA GLU A 86 0.04 -14.75 -7.20
C GLU A 86 0.93 -15.36 -6.11
N GLY A 87 0.29 -16.09 -5.22
CA GLY A 87 0.87 -17.09 -4.35
C GLY A 87 0.43 -18.49 -4.79
N LYS A 88 0.55 -18.86 -6.07
CA LYS A 88 0.24 -20.23 -6.52
C LYS A 88 1.13 -20.74 -7.64
N GLY A 89 1.89 -21.77 -7.29
CA GLY A 89 2.49 -22.72 -8.22
C GLY A 89 3.30 -23.82 -7.57
N TYR A 90 2.86 -24.38 -6.43
CA TYR A 90 3.18 -25.77 -6.10
C TYR A 90 1.88 -26.57 -6.25
N SER A 91 1.64 -27.05 -7.46
CA SER A 91 0.79 -28.21 -7.77
C SER A 91 1.66 -29.44 -7.86
#